data_AF-F7Y0Z9-F1
#
_entry.id   AF-F7Y0Z9-F1
#
_cell.length_a   1.000
_cell.length_b   1.000
_cell.length_c   1.000
_cell.angle_alpha   90.00
_cell.angle_beta   90.00
_cell.angle_gamma   90.00
#
_symmetry.space_group_name_H-M   'P 1'
#
loop_
_entity.id
_entity.type
_entity.pdbx_description
1 polymer ?
#
loop_
_entity_poly.entity_id
_entity_poly.type
_entity_poly.pdbx_seq_one_letter_code
_entity_poly.pdbx_strand_id
1 'polypeptide(L)'
;MTMASSREKEALARVLAHEGGYVNHPRDPGGPTNKGVTQRVYDAYRRGKGLGAQSVQQISTREVADIYDRQYWDAVKGDDLPAGIDYVLFDGAVNSGPKQSVIWLQRALGSAYKGRVDGTMGLTTVEAVNAVNDLDALVDRICDQRLAFMRHLSTWPVFGRGWSARVAEVRSIGRAWAASETPHVANFYDGAGAKAFAEDANLAPMTAPADAATGAGVGGMGVAGTLAGLQDQLVPFSYASEWITKIVVVLAIVSALLAAGGFAWSWYARRKAKRLAEAMGTA
;
A
#
# COMPACT_ATOMS: atom_id res chain seq x y z
N MET A 1 1.52 -33.55 15.27
CA MET A 1 1.69 -32.19 14.71
C MET A 1 1.05 -32.23 13.33
N THR A 2 0.05 -31.40 13.06
CA THR A 2 -0.67 -31.39 11.77
C THR A 2 0.21 -30.75 10.69
N MET A 3 -0.02 -31.07 9.41
CA MET A 3 0.69 -30.45 8.27
C MET A 3 0.57 -28.92 8.28
N ALA A 4 -0.55 -28.38 8.77
CA ALA A 4 -0.76 -26.95 8.94
C ALA A 4 0.22 -26.34 9.97
N SER A 5 0.40 -26.99 11.13
CA SER A 5 1.33 -26.57 12.18
C SER A 5 2.82 -26.64 11.75
N SER A 6 3.19 -27.47 10.77
CA SER A 6 4.54 -27.43 10.18
C SER A 6 4.73 -26.25 9.22
N ARG A 7 3.73 -25.96 8.36
CA ARG A 7 3.81 -24.85 7.40
C ARG A 7 3.91 -23.49 8.08
N GLU A 8 3.12 -23.27 9.12
CA GLU A 8 3.16 -22.03 9.91
C GLU A 8 4.57 -21.75 10.46
N LYS A 9 5.23 -22.76 11.05
CA LYS A 9 6.58 -22.62 11.60
C LYS A 9 7.61 -22.28 10.53
N GLU A 10 7.49 -22.92 9.36
CA GLU A 10 8.35 -22.63 8.22
C GLU A 10 8.13 -21.23 7.64
N ALA A 11 6.87 -20.77 7.62
CA ALA A 11 6.50 -19.43 7.20
C ALA A 11 7.04 -18.40 8.20
N LEU A 12 6.86 -18.63 9.51
CA LEU A 12 7.36 -17.78 10.58
C LEU A 12 8.87 -17.62 10.54
N ALA A 13 9.61 -18.71 10.34
CA ALA A 13 11.07 -18.63 10.23
C ALA A 13 11.52 -17.70 9.10
N ARG A 14 10.81 -17.72 7.95
CA ARG A 14 11.11 -16.87 6.80
C ARG A 14 10.67 -15.43 7.00
N VAL A 15 9.50 -15.20 7.59
CA VAL A 15 9.06 -13.85 7.96
C VAL A 15 10.04 -13.21 8.93
N LEU A 16 10.49 -13.96 9.95
CA LEU A 16 11.46 -13.47 10.93
C LEU A 16 12.86 -13.24 10.35
N ALA A 17 13.19 -13.76 9.16
CA ALA A 17 14.43 -13.39 8.48
C ALA A 17 14.36 -11.95 7.93
N HIS A 18 13.15 -11.48 7.58
CA HIS A 18 12.91 -10.10 7.17
C HIS A 18 12.74 -9.14 8.36
N GLU A 19 12.20 -9.65 9.47
CA GLU A 19 12.01 -8.89 10.71
C GLU A 19 13.34 -8.85 11.47
N GLY A 20 13.92 -7.66 11.64
CA GLY A 20 15.21 -7.49 12.30
C GLY A 20 15.26 -7.97 13.76
N GLY A 21 16.43 -7.81 14.38
CA GLY A 21 16.65 -8.16 15.78
C GLY A 21 16.06 -7.18 16.80
N TYR A 22 16.57 -7.22 18.02
CA TYR A 22 16.20 -6.25 19.05
C TYR A 22 16.65 -4.84 18.68
N VAL A 23 15.72 -3.89 18.75
CA VAL A 23 15.96 -2.46 18.54
C VAL A 23 15.31 -1.71 19.70
N ASN A 24 16.06 -0.81 20.33
CA ASN A 24 15.56 0.12 21.32
C ASN A 24 16.25 1.47 21.11
N HIS A 25 15.63 2.34 20.31
CA HIS A 25 16.19 3.64 20.01
C HIS A 25 15.52 4.73 20.86
N PRO A 26 16.26 5.64 21.53
CA PRO A 26 15.69 6.62 22.46
C PRO A 26 14.66 7.59 21.87
N ARG A 27 14.63 7.74 20.54
CA ARG A 27 13.68 8.57 19.80
C ARG A 27 12.62 7.77 19.04
N ASP A 28 12.57 6.44 19.22
CA ASP A 28 11.59 5.60 18.56
C ASP A 28 10.27 5.62 19.35
N PRO A 29 9.17 6.15 18.76
CA PRO A 29 7.87 6.16 19.42
C PRO A 29 7.30 4.75 19.66
N GLY A 30 7.80 3.73 18.95
CA GLY A 30 7.40 2.33 19.12
C GLY A 30 7.98 1.66 20.37
N GLY A 31 9.03 2.26 20.97
CA GLY A 31 9.74 1.72 22.13
C GLY A 31 10.53 0.44 21.84
N PRO A 32 11.02 -0.25 22.88
CA PRO A 32 11.77 -1.49 22.72
C PRO A 32 11.00 -2.52 21.88
N THR A 33 11.64 -3.05 20.85
CA THR A 33 11.07 -4.01 19.90
C THR A 33 12.04 -5.17 19.69
N ASN A 34 11.55 -6.41 19.69
CA ASN A 34 12.35 -7.58 19.38
C ASN A 34 11.57 -8.51 18.45
N LYS A 35 12.19 -8.96 17.34
CA LYS A 35 11.54 -9.87 16.37
C LYS A 35 10.19 -9.33 15.86
N GLY A 36 10.12 -8.02 15.64
CA GLY A 36 8.90 -7.31 15.24
C GLY A 36 7.82 -7.15 16.34
N VAL A 37 8.06 -7.62 17.57
CA VAL A 37 7.14 -7.48 18.70
C VAL A 37 7.57 -6.30 19.58
N THR A 38 6.69 -5.32 19.76
CA THR A 38 6.92 -4.18 20.67
C THR A 38 6.69 -4.59 22.13
N GLN A 39 7.33 -3.88 23.08
CA GLN A 39 7.09 -4.08 24.51
C GLN A 39 5.60 -4.01 24.86
N ARG A 40 4.86 -3.06 24.29
CA ARG A 40 3.42 -2.89 24.51
C ARG A 40 2.61 -4.11 24.09
N VAL A 41 2.93 -4.69 22.92
CA VAL A 41 2.26 -5.92 22.44
C VAL A 41 2.61 -7.09 23.35
N TYR A 42 3.87 -7.21 23.76
CA TYR A 42 4.32 -8.27 24.63
C TYR A 42 3.68 -8.21 26.02
N ASP A 43 3.56 -7.01 26.60
CA ASP A 43 2.89 -6.80 27.89
C ASP A 43 1.41 -7.18 27.82
N ALA A 44 0.71 -6.81 26.74
CA ALA A 44 -0.68 -7.18 26.52
C ALA A 44 -0.85 -8.70 26.40
N TYR A 45 0.03 -9.36 25.63
CA TYR A 45 0.06 -10.82 25.50
C TYR A 45 0.26 -11.51 26.86
N ARG A 46 1.29 -11.10 27.62
CA ARG A 46 1.60 -11.71 28.92
C ARG A 46 0.50 -11.50 29.94
N ARG A 47 -0.08 -10.29 30.00
CA ARG A 47 -1.24 -10.01 30.84
C ARG A 47 -2.44 -10.89 30.49
N GLY A 48 -2.73 -11.06 29.20
CA GLY A 48 -3.78 -11.96 28.72
C GLY A 48 -3.54 -13.44 29.07
N LYS A 49 -2.31 -13.82 29.37
CA LYS A 49 -1.92 -15.16 29.85
C LYS A 49 -1.77 -15.25 31.37
N GLY A 50 -2.02 -14.17 32.12
CA GLY A 50 -1.80 -14.11 33.56
C GLY A 50 -0.32 -14.15 33.99
N LEU A 51 0.60 -13.84 33.07
CA LEU A 51 2.04 -13.81 33.32
C LEU A 51 2.50 -12.42 33.77
N GLY A 52 3.49 -12.36 34.65
CA GLY A 52 4.11 -11.10 35.10
C GLY A 52 4.83 -10.37 33.98
N ALA A 53 4.99 -9.05 34.09
CA ALA A 53 5.67 -8.22 33.09
C ALA A 53 7.12 -8.68 32.87
N GLN A 54 7.62 -8.53 31.64
CA GLN A 54 8.98 -8.92 31.25
C GLN A 54 9.43 -8.06 30.07
N SER A 55 10.72 -7.74 30.01
CA SER A 55 11.29 -7.06 28.83
C SER A 55 11.11 -7.92 27.58
N VAL A 56 10.68 -7.29 26.48
CA VAL A 56 10.55 -7.93 25.16
C VAL A 56 11.90 -8.38 24.59
N GLN A 57 13.01 -7.83 25.10
CA GLN A 57 14.34 -8.35 24.79
C GLN A 57 14.49 -9.82 25.20
N GLN A 58 13.77 -10.26 26.24
CA GLN A 58 13.78 -11.63 26.77
C GLN A 58 12.65 -12.49 26.19
N ILE A 59 11.92 -12.03 25.17
CA ILE A 59 10.82 -12.80 24.58
C ILE A 59 11.33 -14.15 24.04
N SER A 60 10.67 -15.24 24.44
CA SER A 60 11.03 -16.57 23.97
C SER A 60 10.55 -16.83 22.55
N THR A 61 11.21 -17.72 21.82
CA THR A 61 10.75 -18.15 20.48
C THR A 61 9.33 -18.71 20.51
N ARG A 62 8.93 -19.36 21.62
CA ARG A 62 7.56 -19.85 21.81
C ARG A 62 6.57 -18.70 21.91
N GLU A 63 6.85 -17.68 22.72
CA GLU A 63 5.94 -16.54 22.85
C GLU A 63 5.86 -15.72 21.55
N VAL A 64 6.95 -15.61 20.80
CA VAL A 64 6.92 -15.03 19.45
C VAL A 64 5.97 -15.82 18.56
N ALA A 65 6.11 -17.15 18.51
CA ALA A 65 5.22 -17.99 17.71
C ALA A 65 3.75 -17.81 18.14
N ASP A 66 3.45 -17.94 19.43
CA ASP A 66 2.08 -17.77 19.97
C ASP A 66 1.47 -16.39 19.65
N ILE A 67 2.31 -15.33 19.59
CA ILE A 67 1.86 -13.98 19.21
C ILE A 67 1.59 -13.90 17.72
N TYR A 68 2.50 -14.43 16.88
CA TYR A 68 2.39 -14.34 15.43
C TYR A 68 1.24 -15.19 14.88
N ASP A 69 1.05 -16.38 15.45
CA ASP A 69 -0.08 -17.26 15.21
C ASP A 69 -1.40 -16.49 15.32
N ARG A 70 -1.66 -15.95 16.51
CA ARG A 70 -2.91 -15.25 16.83
C ARG A 70 -3.12 -13.95 16.08
N GLN A 71 -2.07 -13.14 15.92
CA GLN A 71 -2.21 -11.78 15.38
C GLN A 71 -2.19 -11.74 13.86
N TYR A 72 -1.56 -12.71 13.20
CA TYR A 72 -1.33 -12.66 11.77
C TYR A 72 -1.75 -13.94 11.07
N TRP A 73 -1.31 -15.12 11.54
CA TRP A 73 -1.63 -16.40 10.86
C TRP A 73 -3.13 -16.72 10.91
N ASP A 74 -3.71 -16.71 12.10
CA ASP A 74 -5.16 -16.88 12.34
C ASP A 74 -5.96 -15.79 11.64
N ALA A 75 -5.46 -14.55 11.66
CA ALA A 75 -6.14 -13.40 11.07
C ALA A 75 -6.27 -13.51 9.54
N VAL A 76 -5.34 -14.20 8.88
CA VAL A 76 -5.43 -14.53 7.45
C VAL A 76 -5.96 -15.94 7.18
N LYS A 77 -6.32 -16.69 8.23
CA LYS A 77 -6.72 -18.11 8.17
C LYS A 77 -5.69 -18.97 7.43
N GLY A 78 -4.41 -18.84 7.78
CA GLY A 78 -3.31 -19.53 7.08
C GLY A 78 -3.51 -21.05 6.99
N ASP A 79 -4.14 -21.66 8.00
CA ASP A 79 -4.46 -23.08 8.00
C ASP A 79 -5.44 -23.52 6.90
N ASP A 80 -6.36 -22.63 6.50
CA ASP A 80 -7.40 -22.89 5.50
C ASP A 80 -6.92 -22.61 4.06
N LEU A 81 -5.69 -22.12 3.89
CA LEU A 81 -5.15 -21.68 2.60
C LEU A 81 -4.20 -22.72 1.98
N PRO A 82 -4.15 -22.79 0.63
CA PRO A 82 -3.15 -23.57 -0.08
C PRO A 82 -1.72 -23.11 0.21
N ALA A 83 -0.76 -24.02 0.06
CA ALA A 83 0.65 -23.72 0.22
C ALA A 83 1.09 -22.60 -0.74
N GLY A 84 1.90 -21.68 -0.24
CA GLY A 84 2.37 -20.51 -0.97
C GLY A 84 1.45 -19.31 -0.80
N ILE A 85 0.13 -19.51 -0.88
CA ILE A 85 -0.86 -18.46 -0.60
C ILE A 85 -0.85 -18.11 0.89
N ASP A 86 -0.84 -19.13 1.75
CA ASP A 86 -0.70 -19.00 3.20
C ASP A 86 0.50 -18.11 3.60
N TYR A 87 1.67 -18.38 3.04
CA TYR A 87 2.91 -17.66 3.30
C TYR A 87 2.88 -16.21 2.81
N VAL A 88 2.47 -16.00 1.56
CA VAL A 88 2.46 -14.66 0.95
C VAL A 88 1.51 -13.75 1.72
N LEU A 89 0.36 -14.27 2.15
CA LEU A 89 -0.58 -13.51 2.97
C LEU A 89 -0.05 -13.27 4.38
N PHE A 90 0.57 -14.26 4.99
CA PHE A 90 1.15 -14.12 6.34
C PHE A 90 2.28 -13.09 6.38
N ASP A 91 3.24 -13.13 5.44
CA ASP A 91 4.30 -12.12 5.36
C ASP A 91 3.74 -10.71 5.10
N GLY A 92 2.76 -10.62 4.18
CA GLY A 92 2.04 -9.37 3.92
C GLY A 92 1.33 -8.83 5.15
N ALA A 93 0.70 -9.71 5.95
CA ALA A 93 -0.02 -9.36 7.16
C ALA A 93 0.91 -8.82 8.24
N VAL A 94 2.11 -9.41 8.40
CA VAL A 94 3.12 -8.94 9.35
C VAL A 94 3.70 -7.58 8.95
N ASN A 95 3.82 -7.33 7.64
CA ASN A 95 4.46 -6.10 7.14
C ASN A 95 3.49 -4.91 7.00
N SER A 96 2.26 -5.15 6.58
CA SER A 96 1.26 -4.12 6.24
C SER A 96 -0.08 -4.28 6.97
N GLY A 97 -0.20 -5.28 7.84
CA GLY A 97 -1.42 -5.59 8.58
C GLY A 97 -2.31 -6.64 7.89
N PRO A 98 -3.01 -7.51 8.65
CA PRO A 98 -3.82 -8.59 8.07
C PRO A 98 -4.86 -8.10 7.05
N LYS A 99 -5.61 -7.05 7.39
CA LYS A 99 -6.65 -6.49 6.53
C LYS A 99 -6.11 -6.12 5.14
N GLN A 100 -4.96 -5.43 5.09
CA GLN A 100 -4.36 -5.02 3.84
C GLN A 100 -3.88 -6.21 3.01
N SER A 101 -3.30 -7.21 3.67
CA SER A 101 -2.89 -8.46 3.02
C SER A 101 -4.07 -9.17 2.35
N VAL A 102 -5.20 -9.24 3.04
CA VAL A 102 -6.45 -9.82 2.49
C VAL A 102 -7.02 -8.98 1.34
N ILE A 103 -6.94 -7.65 1.41
CA ILE A 103 -7.35 -6.77 0.29
C ILE A 103 -6.57 -7.09 -0.98
N TRP A 104 -5.25 -7.30 -0.88
CA TRP A 104 -4.43 -7.69 -2.04
C TRP A 104 -4.87 -9.02 -2.63
N LEU A 105 -5.17 -10.01 -1.79
CA LEU A 105 -5.71 -11.30 -2.23
C LEU A 105 -7.05 -11.13 -2.95
N GLN A 106 -8.04 -10.48 -2.32
CA GLN A 106 -9.38 -10.28 -2.88
C GLN A 106 -9.32 -9.59 -4.25
N ARG A 107 -8.38 -8.67 -4.44
CA ARG A 107 -8.13 -8.01 -5.73
C ARG A 107 -7.42 -8.90 -6.73
N ALA A 108 -6.43 -9.67 -6.29
CA ALA A 108 -5.67 -10.60 -7.13
C ALA A 108 -6.54 -11.75 -7.67
N LEU A 109 -7.61 -12.12 -6.96
CA LEU A 109 -8.63 -13.06 -7.43
C LEU A 109 -9.47 -12.50 -8.59
N GLY A 110 -9.54 -11.17 -8.74
CA GLY A 110 -10.16 -10.51 -9.90
C GLY A 110 -11.60 -10.97 -10.16
N SER A 111 -11.92 -11.34 -11.40
CA SER A 111 -13.27 -11.78 -11.79
C SER A 111 -13.74 -13.08 -11.13
N ALA A 112 -12.82 -13.89 -10.57
CA ALA A 112 -13.18 -15.09 -9.83
C ALA A 112 -13.78 -14.76 -8.45
N TYR A 113 -13.46 -13.58 -7.88
CA TYR A 113 -14.00 -13.16 -6.60
C TYR A 113 -15.36 -12.48 -6.78
N LYS A 114 -16.39 -13.04 -6.13
CA LYS A 114 -17.77 -12.51 -6.16
C LYS A 114 -18.16 -11.74 -4.90
N GLY A 115 -17.25 -11.68 -3.92
CA GLY A 115 -17.44 -10.92 -2.69
C GLY A 115 -17.05 -9.45 -2.83
N ARG A 116 -17.20 -8.71 -1.73
CA ARG A 116 -16.71 -7.34 -1.60
C ARG A 116 -15.23 -7.36 -1.24
N VAL A 117 -14.44 -6.49 -1.85
CA VAL A 117 -13.07 -6.22 -1.40
C VAL A 117 -13.15 -5.39 -0.11
N ASP A 118 -13.02 -6.04 1.04
CA ASP A 118 -13.18 -5.45 2.37
C ASP A 118 -12.04 -5.76 3.35
N GLY A 119 -11.13 -6.66 2.97
CA GLY A 119 -10.04 -7.14 3.80
C GLY A 119 -10.45 -8.15 4.87
N THR A 120 -11.65 -8.72 4.76
CA THR A 120 -12.14 -9.77 5.66
C THR A 120 -11.87 -11.15 5.06
N MET A 121 -11.18 -12.01 5.80
CA MET A 121 -10.99 -13.41 5.41
C MET A 121 -12.24 -14.26 5.70
N GLY A 122 -13.31 -14.00 4.96
CA GLY A 122 -14.58 -14.73 5.04
C GLY A 122 -14.58 -16.04 4.24
N LEU A 123 -15.65 -16.83 4.40
CA LEU A 123 -15.84 -18.09 3.67
C LEU A 123 -15.75 -17.90 2.15
N THR A 124 -16.40 -16.86 1.62
CA THR A 124 -16.34 -16.53 0.19
C THR A 124 -14.93 -16.25 -0.33
N THR A 125 -14.05 -15.68 0.50
CA THR A 125 -12.65 -15.44 0.11
C THR A 125 -11.88 -16.76 0.05
N VAL A 126 -12.02 -17.61 1.07
CA VAL A 126 -11.37 -18.93 1.13
C VAL A 126 -11.84 -19.84 -0.01
N GLU A 127 -13.15 -19.91 -0.26
CA GLU A 127 -13.72 -20.68 -1.38
C GLU A 127 -13.19 -20.20 -2.73
N ALA A 128 -13.09 -18.88 -2.93
CA ALA A 128 -12.57 -18.32 -4.16
C ALA A 128 -11.09 -18.67 -4.38
N VAL A 129 -10.27 -18.71 -3.32
CA VAL A 129 -8.87 -19.18 -3.39
C VAL A 129 -8.81 -20.66 -3.78
N ASN A 130 -9.60 -21.50 -3.10
CA ASN A 130 -9.58 -22.95 -3.33
C ASN A 130 -10.12 -23.35 -4.71
N ALA A 131 -10.85 -22.45 -5.38
CA ALA A 131 -11.29 -22.64 -6.76
C ALA A 131 -10.25 -22.22 -7.82
N VAL A 132 -9.10 -21.66 -7.43
CA VAL A 132 -8.04 -21.26 -8.36
C VAL A 132 -7.18 -22.46 -8.74
N ASN A 133 -7.15 -22.78 -10.03
CA ASN A 133 -6.32 -23.87 -10.57
C ASN A 133 -4.82 -23.52 -10.66
N ASP A 134 -4.50 -22.24 -10.88
CA ASP A 134 -3.13 -21.74 -11.05
C ASP A 134 -2.74 -20.85 -9.86
N LEU A 135 -2.28 -21.52 -8.80
CA LEU A 135 -1.85 -20.87 -7.55
C LEU A 135 -0.55 -20.09 -7.74
N ASP A 136 0.33 -20.52 -8.65
CA ASP A 136 1.58 -19.82 -8.99
C ASP A 136 1.29 -18.42 -9.55
N ALA A 137 0.37 -18.34 -10.51
CA ALA A 137 -0.07 -17.06 -11.06
C ALA A 137 -0.84 -16.21 -10.02
N LEU A 138 -1.55 -16.84 -9.08
CA LEU A 138 -2.21 -16.11 -7.99
C LEU A 138 -1.19 -15.47 -7.04
N VAL A 139 -0.12 -16.19 -6.65
CA VAL A 139 1.00 -15.63 -5.87
C VAL A 139 1.57 -14.40 -6.58
N ASP A 140 1.83 -14.50 -7.88
CA ASP A 140 2.43 -13.40 -8.65
C ASP A 140 1.55 -12.14 -8.60
N ARG A 141 0.24 -12.31 -8.82
CA ARG A 141 -0.75 -11.23 -8.75
C ARG A 141 -0.88 -10.61 -7.36
N ILE A 142 -0.83 -11.40 -6.28
CA ILE A 142 -0.86 -10.88 -4.90
C ILE A 142 0.38 -10.00 -4.66
N CYS A 143 1.55 -10.49 -5.05
CA CYS A 143 2.79 -9.73 -4.92
C CYS A 143 2.81 -8.45 -5.78
N ASP A 144 2.18 -8.46 -6.96
CA ASP A 144 2.01 -7.26 -7.77
C ASP A 144 1.10 -6.22 -7.09
N GLN A 145 -0.04 -6.65 -6.52
CA GLN A 145 -0.93 -5.78 -5.75
C GLN A 145 -0.18 -5.14 -4.57
N ARG A 146 0.60 -5.95 -3.85
CA ARG A 146 1.44 -5.49 -2.73
C ARG A 146 2.47 -4.46 -3.16
N LEU A 147 3.25 -4.73 -4.21
CA LEU A 147 4.29 -3.82 -4.65
C LEU A 147 3.71 -2.52 -5.24
N ALA A 148 2.58 -2.61 -5.96
CA ALA A 148 1.85 -1.45 -6.47
C ALA A 148 1.36 -0.54 -5.33
N PHE A 149 0.83 -1.12 -4.25
CA PHE A 149 0.47 -0.39 -3.04
C PHE A 149 1.69 0.30 -2.41
N MET A 150 2.78 -0.44 -2.18
CA MET A 150 3.97 0.09 -1.51
C MET A 150 4.60 1.28 -2.25
N ARG A 151 4.58 1.27 -3.59
CA ARG A 151 5.06 2.37 -4.44
C ARG A 151 4.33 3.69 -4.21
N HIS A 152 3.14 3.65 -3.63
CA HIS A 152 2.31 4.81 -3.33
C HIS A 152 2.43 5.28 -1.87
N LEU A 153 3.29 4.66 -1.06
CA LEU A 153 3.58 5.13 0.30
C LEU A 153 4.57 6.31 0.26
N SER A 154 4.39 7.26 1.16
CA SER A 154 5.26 8.43 1.33
C SER A 154 6.70 8.04 1.72
N THR A 155 6.87 6.89 2.36
CA THR A 155 8.13 6.31 2.83
C THR A 155 8.84 5.43 1.78
N TRP A 156 8.23 5.22 0.60
CA TRP A 156 8.83 4.46 -0.51
C TRP A 156 10.25 4.91 -0.91
N PRO A 157 10.59 6.23 -0.97
CA PRO A 157 11.95 6.64 -1.32
C PRO A 157 13.03 6.13 -0.36
N VAL A 158 12.66 5.83 0.90
CA VAL A 158 13.57 5.36 1.94
C VAL A 158 13.63 3.83 1.95
N PHE A 159 12.48 3.15 2.01
CA PHE A 159 12.42 1.69 2.23
C PHE A 159 12.10 0.87 0.99
N GLY A 160 11.75 1.50 -0.14
CA GLY A 160 11.24 0.83 -1.34
C GLY A 160 12.20 -0.21 -1.93
N ARG A 161 13.52 -0.03 -1.75
CA ARG A 161 14.52 -1.04 -2.16
C ARG A 161 14.41 -2.32 -1.32
N GLY A 162 14.40 -2.19 0.00
CA GLY A 162 14.24 -3.32 0.93
C GLY A 162 12.90 -4.02 0.76
N TRP A 163 11.81 -3.26 0.64
CA TRP A 163 10.48 -3.83 0.36
C TRP A 163 10.42 -4.55 -0.99
N SER A 164 11.01 -3.99 -2.04
CA SER A 164 11.05 -4.66 -3.36
C SER A 164 11.79 -5.99 -3.29
N ALA A 165 12.92 -6.05 -2.58
CA ALA A 165 13.69 -7.28 -2.38
C ALA A 165 12.89 -8.32 -1.58
N ARG A 166 12.28 -7.92 -0.45
CA ARG A 166 11.38 -8.78 0.34
C ARG A 166 10.23 -9.33 -0.48
N VAL A 167 9.53 -8.50 -1.24
CA VAL A 167 8.39 -8.95 -2.06
C VAL A 167 8.83 -9.90 -3.17
N ALA A 168 10.00 -9.67 -3.78
CA ALA A 168 10.55 -10.57 -4.80
C ALA A 168 10.94 -11.94 -4.21
N GLU A 169 11.55 -11.96 -3.03
CA GLU A 169 11.86 -13.20 -2.31
C GLU A 169 10.59 -13.94 -1.87
N VAL A 170 9.62 -13.23 -1.27
CA VAL A 170 8.33 -13.81 -0.88
C VAL A 170 7.60 -14.41 -2.07
N ARG A 171 7.64 -13.73 -3.23
CA ARG A 171 7.11 -14.24 -4.50
C ARG A 171 7.80 -15.54 -4.89
N SER A 172 9.13 -15.56 -4.93
CA SER A 172 9.92 -16.74 -5.28
C SER A 172 9.57 -17.95 -4.41
N ILE A 173 9.56 -17.77 -3.09
CA ILE A 173 9.24 -18.82 -2.12
C ILE A 173 7.79 -19.27 -2.23
N GLY A 174 6.84 -18.32 -2.32
CA GLY A 174 5.41 -18.64 -2.44
C GLY A 174 5.08 -19.43 -3.71
N ARG A 175 5.73 -19.09 -4.83
CA ARG A 175 5.62 -19.81 -6.10
C ARG A 175 6.17 -21.23 -6.01
N ALA A 176 7.36 -21.40 -5.42
CA ALA A 176 7.92 -22.74 -5.17
C ALA A 176 6.98 -23.60 -4.32
N TRP A 177 6.40 -23.04 -3.24
CA TRP A 177 5.42 -23.76 -2.42
C TRP A 177 4.13 -24.11 -3.16
N ALA A 178 3.60 -23.19 -3.99
CA ALA A 178 2.44 -23.47 -4.82
C ALA A 178 2.71 -24.60 -5.84
N ALA A 179 3.94 -24.72 -6.32
CA ALA A 179 4.41 -25.78 -7.21
C ALA A 179 4.84 -27.07 -6.49
N SER A 180 4.73 -27.14 -5.15
CA SER A 180 5.24 -28.25 -4.33
C SER A 180 6.76 -28.48 -4.45
N GLU A 181 7.50 -27.42 -4.73
CA GLU A 181 8.96 -27.39 -4.80
C GLU A 181 9.58 -26.94 -3.47
N THR A 182 10.85 -27.28 -3.26
CA THR A 182 11.62 -26.83 -2.09
C THR A 182 12.10 -25.38 -2.34
N PRO A 183 11.64 -24.39 -1.56
CA PRO A 183 12.11 -23.02 -1.72
C PRO A 183 13.51 -22.86 -1.15
N HIS A 184 14.17 -21.77 -1.55
CA HIS A 184 15.39 -21.35 -0.87
C HIS A 184 15.11 -20.80 0.55
N VAL A 185 16.17 -20.62 1.32
CA VAL A 185 16.13 -19.96 2.63
C VAL A 185 15.94 -18.46 2.41
N ALA A 186 15.13 -17.82 3.26
CA ALA A 186 14.91 -16.38 3.22
C ALA A 186 16.16 -15.61 3.67
N ASN A 187 16.38 -14.46 3.05
CA ASN A 187 17.53 -13.59 3.28
C ASN A 187 17.14 -12.34 4.09
N PHE A 188 18.11 -11.77 4.77
CA PHE A 188 17.95 -10.45 5.37
C PHE A 188 18.19 -9.37 4.32
N TYR A 189 17.30 -8.37 4.27
CA TYR A 189 17.45 -7.19 3.44
C TYR A 189 17.31 -5.93 4.29
N ASP A 190 18.26 -5.00 4.16
CA ASP A 190 18.19 -3.73 4.88
C ASP A 190 16.92 -2.95 4.50
N GLY A 191 16.24 -2.39 5.52
CA GLY A 191 14.96 -1.70 5.37
C GLY A 191 13.73 -2.57 5.07
N ALA A 192 13.87 -3.88 4.84
CA ALA A 192 12.73 -4.76 4.51
C ALA A 192 11.76 -5.00 5.67
N GLY A 193 12.23 -4.85 6.92
CA GLY A 193 11.43 -4.96 8.13
C GLY A 193 10.60 -3.70 8.45
N ALA A 194 10.84 -2.58 7.74
CA ALA A 194 10.05 -1.37 7.95
C ALA A 194 8.57 -1.63 7.61
N LYS A 195 7.66 -1.16 8.47
CA LYS A 195 6.22 -1.35 8.26
C LYS A 195 5.72 -0.48 7.13
N ALA A 196 4.81 -1.03 6.34
CA ALA A 196 4.26 -0.41 5.14
C ALA A 196 2.74 -0.30 5.32
N PHE A 197 2.30 0.61 6.18
CA PHE A 197 0.90 0.74 6.56
C PHE A 197 0.12 1.62 5.59
N ALA A 198 -1.21 1.42 5.52
CA ALA A 198 -2.07 2.16 4.60
C ALA A 198 -2.18 3.65 4.96
N GLU A 199 -1.98 3.99 6.23
CA GLU A 199 -1.96 5.35 6.75
C GLU A 199 -0.79 6.17 6.20
N ASP A 200 0.29 5.52 5.73
CA ASP A 200 1.46 6.17 5.14
C ASP A 200 1.29 6.54 3.66
N ALA A 201 0.11 6.30 3.09
CA ALA A 201 -0.18 6.54 1.68
C ALA A 201 -0.08 8.02 1.29
N ASN A 202 0.47 8.29 0.11
CA ASN A 202 0.53 9.63 -0.44
C ASN A 202 -0.88 10.20 -0.64
N LEU A 203 -1.04 11.50 -0.41
CA LEU A 203 -2.27 12.21 -0.72
C LEU A 203 -2.44 12.36 -2.24
N ALA A 204 -3.68 12.25 -2.71
CA ALA A 204 -4.02 12.53 -4.11
C ALA A 204 -3.70 14.01 -4.45
N PRO A 205 -3.15 14.31 -5.64
CA PRO A 205 -2.95 15.69 -6.05
C PRO A 205 -4.27 16.45 -6.12
N MET A 206 -4.31 17.67 -5.60
CA MET A 206 -5.49 18.53 -5.64
C MET A 206 -5.73 19.06 -7.06
N THR A 207 -6.98 19.03 -7.52
CA THR A 207 -7.39 19.62 -8.81
C THR A 207 -7.87 21.06 -8.66
N ALA A 208 -8.25 21.50 -7.46
CA ALA A 208 -8.87 22.80 -7.23
C ALA A 208 -8.14 24.01 -7.86
N PRO A 209 -6.80 24.14 -7.79
CA PRO A 209 -6.10 25.25 -8.45
C PRO A 209 -6.21 25.22 -9.98
N ALA A 210 -6.23 24.03 -10.58
CA ALA A 210 -6.35 23.86 -12.02
C ALA A 210 -7.80 23.99 -12.51
N ASP A 211 -8.76 23.53 -11.72
CA ASP A 211 -10.19 23.76 -11.97
C ASP A 211 -10.52 25.27 -11.91
N ALA A 212 -9.83 26.03 -11.02
CA ALA A 212 -9.88 27.49 -10.99
C ALA A 212 -9.18 28.14 -12.20
N ALA A 213 -8.07 27.59 -12.69
CA ALA A 213 -7.41 28.10 -13.89
C ALA A 213 -8.21 27.85 -15.18
N THR A 214 -8.97 26.75 -15.25
CA THR A 214 -9.76 26.34 -16.43
C THR A 214 -11.21 26.84 -16.41
N GLY A 215 -11.67 27.45 -15.32
CA GLY A 215 -13.06 27.89 -15.17
C GLY A 215 -14.05 26.76 -14.84
N ALA A 216 -13.56 25.54 -14.58
CA ALA A 216 -14.36 24.36 -14.26
C ALA A 216 -14.80 24.28 -12.77
N GLY A 217 -14.49 25.28 -11.95
CA GLY A 217 -14.90 25.36 -10.55
C GLY A 217 -16.36 25.80 -10.34
N VAL A 218 -16.88 25.59 -9.11
CA VAL A 218 -18.29 25.81 -8.68
C VAL A 218 -18.78 27.27 -8.81
N GLY A 219 -17.94 28.21 -9.27
CA GLY A 219 -18.27 29.64 -9.40
C GLY A 219 -18.15 30.24 -10.80
N GLY A 220 -17.85 29.46 -11.85
CA GLY A 220 -17.83 29.91 -13.26
C GLY A 220 -16.79 30.97 -13.67
N MET A 221 -16.23 31.75 -12.74
CA MET A 221 -15.20 32.77 -12.99
C MET A 221 -13.83 32.32 -12.49
N GLY A 222 -13.18 31.49 -13.29
CA GLY A 222 -11.77 31.13 -13.09
C GLY A 222 -10.80 32.25 -13.49
N VAL A 223 -9.51 32.13 -13.14
CA VAL A 223 -8.49 33.15 -13.48
C VAL A 223 -8.42 33.40 -14.99
N ALA A 224 -8.45 32.35 -15.81
CA ALA A 224 -8.52 32.52 -17.27
C ALA A 224 -9.83 33.20 -17.72
N GLY A 225 -10.96 32.92 -17.06
CA GLY A 225 -12.22 33.60 -17.31
C GLY A 225 -12.17 35.10 -16.96
N THR A 226 -11.50 35.47 -15.87
CA THR A 226 -11.29 36.89 -15.51
C THR A 226 -10.40 37.63 -16.51
N LEU A 227 -9.34 36.97 -17.01
CA LEU A 227 -8.45 37.56 -18.02
C LEU A 227 -9.14 37.67 -19.39
N ALA A 228 -9.94 36.68 -19.78
CA ALA A 228 -10.77 36.75 -20.97
C ALA A 228 -11.80 37.89 -20.89
N GLY A 229 -12.43 38.09 -19.72
CA GLY A 229 -13.34 39.22 -19.50
C GLY A 229 -12.63 40.59 -19.64
N LEU A 230 -11.40 40.72 -19.14
CA LEU A 230 -10.59 41.92 -19.34
C LEU A 230 -10.20 42.12 -20.81
N GLN A 231 -9.91 41.03 -21.51
CA GLN A 231 -9.64 41.06 -22.95
C GLN A 231 -10.84 41.62 -23.71
N ASP A 232 -12.05 41.09 -23.46
CA ASP A 232 -13.29 41.51 -24.13
C ASP A 232 -13.59 43.01 -23.91
N GLN A 233 -13.26 43.55 -22.74
CA GLN A 233 -13.40 44.98 -22.45
C GLN A 233 -12.39 45.86 -23.21
N LEU A 234 -11.19 45.35 -23.49
CA LEU A 234 -10.11 46.09 -24.15
C LEU A 234 -10.14 45.98 -25.67
N VAL A 235 -10.75 44.92 -26.23
CA VAL A 235 -10.86 44.69 -27.68
C VAL A 235 -11.44 45.89 -28.44
N PRO A 236 -12.54 46.55 -28.02
CA PRO A 236 -13.09 47.73 -28.73
C PRO A 236 -12.11 48.90 -28.85
N PHE A 237 -11.18 49.03 -27.90
CA PHE A 237 -10.18 50.11 -27.87
C PHE A 237 -8.87 49.72 -28.58
N SER A 238 -8.70 48.47 -28.97
CA SER A 238 -7.48 48.00 -29.63
C SER A 238 -7.19 48.72 -30.95
N TYR A 239 -8.23 49.07 -31.70
CA TYR A 239 -8.12 49.83 -32.95
C TYR A 239 -7.67 51.29 -32.76
N ALA A 240 -7.85 51.85 -31.56
CA ALA A 240 -7.49 53.22 -31.24
C ALA A 240 -6.02 53.37 -30.81
N SER A 241 -5.34 52.25 -30.50
CA SER A 241 -3.98 52.28 -29.99
C SER A 241 -3.21 50.98 -30.21
N GLU A 242 -2.03 51.10 -30.81
CA GLU A 242 -1.10 49.99 -31.00
C GLU A 242 -0.63 49.37 -29.67
N TRP A 243 -0.49 50.18 -28.60
CA TRP A 243 -0.08 49.65 -27.30
C TRP A 243 -1.19 48.83 -26.63
N ILE A 244 -2.47 49.19 -26.85
CA ILE A 244 -3.62 48.39 -26.37
C ILE A 244 -3.69 47.06 -27.12
N THR A 245 -3.45 47.08 -28.44
CA THR A 245 -3.37 45.86 -29.24
C THR A 245 -2.33 44.88 -28.68
N LYS A 246 -1.13 45.36 -28.32
CA LYS A 246 -0.08 44.52 -27.70
C LYS A 246 -0.54 43.91 -26.37
N ILE A 247 -1.27 44.66 -25.54
CA ILE A 247 -1.80 44.15 -24.26
C ILE A 247 -2.84 43.05 -24.49
N VAL A 248 -3.80 43.26 -25.39
CA VAL A 248 -4.83 42.27 -25.73
C VAL A 248 -4.21 40.95 -26.20
N VAL A 249 -3.19 41.03 -27.07
CA VAL A 249 -2.46 39.84 -27.55
C VAL A 249 -1.73 39.12 -26.41
N VAL A 250 -1.06 39.86 -25.52
CA VAL A 250 -0.38 39.27 -24.36
C VAL A 250 -1.39 38.61 -23.41
N LEU A 251 -2.52 39.26 -23.11
CA LEU A 251 -3.57 38.70 -22.26
C LEU A 251 -4.18 37.43 -22.85
N ALA A 252 -4.41 37.40 -24.17
CA ALA A 252 -4.90 36.21 -24.87
C ALA A 252 -3.91 35.03 -24.75
N ILE A 253 -2.61 35.29 -24.98
CA ILE A 253 -1.56 34.28 -24.85
C ILE A 253 -1.47 33.76 -23.41
N VAL A 254 -1.48 34.65 -22.41
CA VAL A 254 -1.42 34.26 -20.99
C VAL A 254 -2.65 33.44 -20.60
N SER A 255 -3.84 33.85 -21.01
CA SER A 255 -5.09 33.11 -20.75
C SER A 255 -5.06 31.71 -21.36
N ALA A 256 -4.60 31.59 -22.61
CA ALA A 256 -4.46 30.31 -23.29
C ALA A 256 -3.44 29.38 -22.61
N LEU A 257 -2.29 29.91 -22.17
CA LEU A 257 -1.27 29.14 -21.46
C LEU A 257 -1.76 28.66 -20.09
N LEU A 258 -2.46 29.51 -19.33
CA LEU A 258 -3.04 29.14 -18.04
C LEU A 258 -4.12 28.07 -18.19
N ALA A 259 -4.99 28.20 -19.19
CA ALA A 259 -6.00 27.20 -19.49
C ALA A 259 -5.36 25.85 -19.88
N ALA A 260 -4.40 25.86 -20.82
CA ALA A 260 -3.71 24.65 -21.26
C ALA A 260 -2.95 23.96 -20.13
N GLY A 261 -2.22 24.72 -19.31
CA GLY A 261 -1.54 24.22 -18.12
C GLY A 261 -2.50 23.65 -17.08
N GLY A 262 -3.62 24.33 -16.83
CA GLY A 262 -4.69 23.85 -15.96
C GLY A 262 -5.30 22.54 -16.44
N PHE A 263 -5.64 22.42 -17.74
CA PHE A 263 -6.14 21.17 -18.30
C PHE A 263 -5.13 20.02 -18.19
N ALA A 264 -3.87 20.28 -18.54
CA ALA A 264 -2.80 19.29 -18.42
C ALA A 264 -2.63 18.81 -16.97
N TRP A 265 -2.64 19.74 -16.00
CA TRP A 265 -2.56 19.41 -14.58
C TRP A 265 -3.78 18.64 -14.09
N SER A 266 -5.01 19.09 -14.37
CA SER A 266 -6.23 18.41 -13.96
C SER A 266 -6.30 17.00 -14.52
N TRP A 267 -5.90 16.80 -15.78
CA TRP A 267 -5.80 15.46 -16.37
C TRP A 267 -4.76 14.59 -15.64
N TYR A 268 -3.55 15.11 -15.41
CA TYR A 268 -2.50 14.42 -14.67
C TYR A 268 -2.94 14.05 -13.25
N ALA A 269 -3.51 15.00 -12.51
CA ALA A 269 -3.97 14.86 -11.15
C ALA A 269 -5.07 13.80 -11.04
N ARG A 270 -6.07 13.83 -11.92
CA ARG A 270 -7.14 12.81 -11.97
C ARG A 270 -6.60 11.42 -12.28
N ARG A 271 -5.67 11.29 -13.25
CA ARG A 271 -5.02 10.01 -13.56
C ARG A 271 -4.22 9.47 -12.38
N LYS A 272 -3.48 10.33 -11.69
CA LYS A 272 -2.67 9.96 -10.52
C LYS A 272 -3.55 9.60 -9.33
N ALA A 273 -4.62 10.36 -9.07
CA ALA A 273 -5.61 10.06 -8.05
C ALA A 273 -6.30 8.71 -8.31
N LYS A 274 -6.67 8.41 -9.56
CA LYS A 274 -7.24 7.12 -9.95
C LYS A 274 -6.30 5.96 -9.66
N ARG A 275 -5.03 6.06 -10.09
CA ARG A 275 -4.01 5.02 -9.83
C ARG A 275 -3.76 4.80 -8.34
N LEU A 276 -3.73 5.89 -7.56
CA LEU A 276 -3.61 5.83 -6.11
C LEU A 276 -4.83 5.10 -5.51
N ALA A 277 -6.05 5.47 -5.91
CA ALA A 277 -7.27 4.83 -5.41
C ALA A 277 -7.33 3.34 -5.77
N GLU A 278 -6.97 3.00 -7.00
CA GLU A 278 -6.82 1.62 -7.48
C GLU A 278 -5.80 0.87 -6.61
N ALA A 279 -4.61 1.43 -6.35
CA ALA A 279 -3.59 0.79 -5.50
C ALA A 279 -4.03 0.67 -4.03
N MET A 280 -4.78 1.64 -3.50
CA MET A 280 -5.07 1.76 -2.07
C MET A 280 -6.32 1.04 -1.56
N GLY A 281 -7.24 0.61 -2.42
CA GLY A 281 -8.50 0.01 -1.94
C GLY A 281 -9.73 0.88 -2.12
N THR A 282 -9.57 2.10 -2.64
CA THR A 282 -10.58 3.17 -2.50
C THR A 282 -11.22 3.61 -3.82
N ALA A 283 -10.88 2.92 -4.93
CA ALA A 283 -11.49 3.13 -6.24
C ALA A 283 -12.90 2.54 -6.34
#